data_AF-A0A2M7EKM2-F1
#
_entry.id   AF-A0A2M7EKM2-F1
#
_cell.length_a   1.000
_cell.length_b   1.000
_cell.length_c   1.000
_cell.angle_alpha   90.00
_cell.angle_beta   90.00
_cell.angle_gamma   90.00
#
_symmetry.space_group_name_H-M   'P 1'
#
loop_
_entity.id
_entity.type
_entity.pdbx_description
1 polymer ?
#
loop_
_entity_poly.entity_id
_entity_poly.type
_entity_poly.pdbx_seq_one_letter_code
_entity_poly.pdbx_strand_id
1 'polypeptide(L)'
;MTKSEVTSAQRMLNVWAIILITWSFYRVTFKSGLPLWFDEFIAKPLVFLLPIYWYIVKSEKESFLTGVGFKKNKVIGDVLFGLGIGSLFIGVAVLTRMTKGMAFPSLHISTESLIWIASTFMAAVTEQILSTGFVFKRLSEESKNIYQPFIVSALLFFFLHVPVL
;
A
#
# COMPACT_ATOMS: atom_id res chain seq x y z
N MET A 1 14.17 37.10 -5.82
CA MET A 1 13.73 35.84 -5.19
C MET A 1 14.01 34.71 -6.16
N THR A 2 15.11 33.99 -5.98
CA THR A 2 15.41 32.78 -6.75
C THR A 2 14.36 31.72 -6.38
N LYS A 3 13.71 31.10 -7.38
CA LYS A 3 12.77 29.99 -7.15
C LYS A 3 13.52 28.91 -6.36
N SER A 4 13.13 28.66 -5.10
CA SER A 4 13.62 27.50 -4.36
C SER A 4 13.28 26.26 -5.17
N GLU A 5 14.29 25.45 -5.51
CA GLU A 5 14.04 24.18 -6.19
C GLU A 5 13.11 23.32 -5.33
N VAL A 6 11.98 22.92 -5.90
CA VAL A 6 10.98 22.09 -5.20
C VAL A 6 11.62 20.75 -4.87
N THR A 7 11.68 20.39 -3.58
CA THR A 7 12.32 19.15 -3.10
C THR A 7 11.57 17.90 -3.57
N SER A 8 12.23 16.74 -3.53
CA SER A 8 11.63 15.47 -3.94
C SER A 8 10.43 15.12 -3.04
N ALA A 9 10.55 15.34 -1.72
CA ALA A 9 9.45 15.13 -0.79
C ALA A 9 8.27 16.05 -1.08
N GLN A 10 8.51 17.31 -1.43
CA GLN A 10 7.41 18.23 -1.76
C GLN A 10 6.67 17.79 -3.04
N ARG A 11 7.39 17.33 -4.07
CA ARG A 11 6.75 16.78 -5.28
C ARG A 11 5.99 15.49 -4.99
N MET A 12 6.58 14.62 -4.16
CA MET A 12 5.93 13.40 -3.69
C MET A 12 4.64 13.70 -2.94
N LEU A 13 4.64 14.70 -2.04
CA LEU A 13 3.44 15.13 -1.31
C LEU A 13 2.36 15.67 -2.25
N ASN A 14 2.74 16.38 -3.33
CA ASN A 14 1.79 16.82 -4.34
C ASN A 14 1.14 15.63 -5.08
N VAL A 15 1.94 14.62 -5.45
CA VAL A 15 1.42 13.39 -6.07
C VAL A 15 0.50 12.65 -5.10
N TRP A 16 0.91 12.51 -3.84
CA TRP A 16 0.08 11.90 -2.80
C TRP A 16 -1.23 12.68 -2.59
N ALA A 17 -1.21 14.01 -2.60
CA ALA A 17 -2.41 14.83 -2.48
C ALA A 17 -3.36 14.63 -3.68
N ILE A 18 -2.83 14.53 -4.90
CA ILE A 18 -3.62 14.21 -6.10
C ILE A 18 -4.30 12.84 -5.94
N ILE A 19 -3.56 11.84 -5.44
CA ILE A 19 -4.09 10.50 -5.18
C ILE A 19 -5.21 10.58 -4.13
N LEU A 20 -4.99 11.26 -3.01
CA LEU A 20 -5.99 11.42 -1.94
C LEU A 20 -7.27 12.07 -2.47
N ILE A 21 -7.15 13.17 -3.20
CA ILE A 21 -8.29 13.91 -3.75
C ILE A 21 -9.06 13.02 -4.72
N THR A 22 -8.35 12.41 -5.68
CA THR A 22 -8.97 11.54 -6.70
C THR A 22 -9.66 10.34 -6.06
N TRP A 23 -9.01 9.71 -5.08
CA TRP A 23 -9.57 8.60 -4.32
C TRP A 23 -10.80 9.02 -3.52
N SER A 24 -10.75 10.19 -2.86
CA SER A 24 -11.89 10.73 -2.12
C SER A 24 -13.09 10.96 -3.04
N PHE A 25 -12.88 11.58 -4.21
CA PHE A 25 -13.94 11.77 -5.20
C PHE A 25 -14.52 10.44 -5.70
N TYR A 26 -13.65 9.46 -5.99
CA TYR A 26 -14.08 8.12 -6.36
C TYR A 26 -14.98 7.50 -5.28
N ARG A 27 -14.52 7.54 -4.02
CA ARG A 27 -15.26 6.96 -2.88
C ARG A 27 -16.60 7.65 -2.63
N VAL A 28 -16.67 8.97 -2.71
CA VAL A 28 -17.92 9.72 -2.53
C VAL A 28 -18.92 9.44 -3.67
N THR A 29 -18.43 9.30 -4.90
CA THR A 29 -19.27 9.09 -6.09
C THR A 29 -19.86 7.68 -6.11
N PHE A 30 -19.03 6.67 -5.85
CA PHE A 30 -19.43 5.26 -5.98
C PHE A 30 -19.87 4.62 -4.66
N LYS A 31 -19.65 5.27 -3.51
CA LYS A 31 -20.08 4.85 -2.15
C LYS A 31 -19.88 3.37 -1.85
N SER A 32 -18.80 2.76 -2.36
CA SER A 32 -18.53 1.32 -2.25
C SER A 32 -19.61 0.41 -2.84
N GLY A 33 -20.46 0.91 -3.73
CA GLY A 33 -21.49 0.14 -4.43
C GLY A 33 -20.95 -0.72 -5.57
N LEU A 34 -19.65 -0.62 -5.85
CA LEU A 34 -18.98 -1.44 -6.86
C LEU A 34 -18.53 -2.78 -6.26
N PRO A 35 -18.44 -3.84 -7.08
CA PRO A 35 -17.94 -5.13 -6.62
C PRO A 35 -16.52 -5.02 -6.03
N LEU A 36 -16.25 -5.75 -4.96
CA LEU A 36 -14.94 -5.77 -4.28
C LEU A 36 -13.77 -5.97 -5.25
N TRP A 37 -13.91 -6.90 -6.19
CA TRP A 37 -12.84 -7.19 -7.14
C TRP A 37 -12.52 -5.98 -8.02
N PHE A 38 -13.50 -5.15 -8.37
CA PHE A 38 -13.27 -3.96 -9.18
C PHE A 38 -12.50 -2.90 -8.38
N ASP A 39 -12.92 -2.66 -7.14
CA ASP A 39 -12.28 -1.69 -6.26
C ASP A 39 -10.80 -2.05 -6.01
N GLU A 40 -10.52 -3.32 -5.72
CA GLU A 40 -9.18 -3.77 -5.33
C GLU A 40 -8.25 -4.03 -6.52
N PHE A 41 -8.75 -4.53 -7.66
CA PHE A 41 -7.90 -4.85 -8.82
C PHE A 41 -7.81 -3.74 -9.86
N ILE A 42 -8.81 -2.85 -9.93
CA ILE A 42 -8.87 -1.84 -10.99
C ILE A 42 -8.77 -0.45 -10.37
N ALA A 43 -9.71 -0.08 -9.50
CA ALA A 43 -9.80 1.30 -9.03
C ALA A 43 -8.56 1.72 -8.22
N LYS A 44 -8.17 0.96 -7.20
CA LYS A 44 -6.99 1.27 -6.39
C LYS A 44 -5.71 1.30 -7.22
N PRO A 45 -5.35 0.27 -8.02
CA PRO A 45 -4.12 0.32 -8.81
C PRO A 45 -4.09 1.50 -9.78
N LEU A 46 -5.22 1.83 -10.40
CA LEU A 46 -5.30 2.94 -11.34
C LEU A 46 -5.14 4.28 -10.62
N VAL A 47 -5.88 4.52 -9.53
CA VAL A 47 -5.82 5.79 -8.81
C VAL A 47 -4.50 5.96 -8.07
N PHE A 48 -3.93 4.89 -7.52
CA PHE A 48 -2.74 4.97 -6.67
C PHE A 48 -1.46 4.82 -7.49
N LEU A 49 -1.37 3.81 -8.36
CA LEU A 49 -0.10 3.50 -9.03
C LEU A 49 0.10 4.33 -10.29
N LEU A 50 -0.95 4.76 -11.00
CA LEU A 50 -0.77 5.52 -12.24
C LEU A 50 -0.08 6.88 -12.00
N PRO A 51 -0.48 7.71 -11.01
CA PRO A 51 0.22 8.96 -10.73
C PRO A 51 1.65 8.75 -10.25
N ILE A 52 1.88 7.71 -9.45
CA ILE A 52 3.21 7.32 -8.98
C ILE A 52 4.09 6.91 -10.17
N TYR A 53 3.60 6.02 -11.03
CA TYR A 53 4.31 5.54 -12.21
C TYR A 53 4.72 6.72 -13.10
N TRP A 54 3.78 7.61 -13.38
CA TRP A 54 4.05 8.79 -14.19
C TRP A 54 5.11 9.68 -13.54
N TYR A 55 5.00 9.94 -12.24
CA TYR A 55 5.98 10.74 -11.50
C TYR A 55 7.38 10.12 -11.53
N ILE A 56 7.53 8.83 -11.22
CA ILE A 56 8.83 8.14 -11.18
C ILE A 56 9.49 8.17 -12.57
N VAL A 57 8.75 7.75 -13.61
CA VAL A 57 9.32 7.60 -14.95
C VAL A 57 9.62 8.97 -15.58
N LYS A 58 8.78 9.99 -15.36
CA LYS A 58 8.95 11.29 -16.00
C LYS A 58 9.80 12.27 -15.19
N SER A 59 9.60 12.32 -13.87
CA SER A 59 10.26 13.32 -13.01
C SER A 59 11.61 12.82 -12.49
N GLU A 60 11.68 11.57 -12.03
CA GLU A 60 12.91 10.98 -11.49
C GLU A 60 13.75 10.28 -12.58
N LYS A 61 13.14 9.97 -13.73
CA LYS A 61 13.78 9.28 -14.86
C LYS A 61 14.35 7.91 -14.48
N GLU A 62 13.76 7.26 -13.48
CA GLU A 62 14.11 5.91 -13.04
C GLU A 62 13.12 4.87 -13.56
N SER A 63 13.51 3.60 -13.53
CA SER A 63 12.56 2.50 -13.75
C SER A 63 11.58 2.43 -12.57
N PHE A 64 10.30 2.12 -12.85
CA PHE A 64 9.27 2.07 -11.81
C PHE A 64 9.66 1.16 -10.63
N LEU A 65 10.15 -0.06 -10.92
CA LEU A 65 10.53 -1.02 -9.89
C LEU A 65 11.66 -0.50 -9.00
N THR A 66 12.67 0.15 -9.58
CA THR A 66 13.75 0.80 -8.80
C THR A 66 13.22 1.98 -7.99
N GLY A 67 12.35 2.79 -8.60
CA GLY A 67 11.76 3.98 -7.99
C GLY A 67 10.87 3.67 -6.78
N VAL A 68 10.26 2.48 -6.72
CA VAL A 68 9.50 1.98 -5.55
C VAL A 68 10.32 1.12 -4.60
N GLY A 69 11.63 0.99 -4.81
CA GLY A 69 12.55 0.29 -3.91
C GLY A 69 12.65 -1.22 -4.11
N PHE A 70 12.12 -1.77 -5.20
CA PHE A 70 12.16 -3.20 -5.48
C PHE A 70 13.57 -3.65 -5.87
N LYS A 71 14.12 -4.63 -5.14
CA LYS A 71 15.46 -5.19 -5.37
C LYS A 71 15.37 -6.66 -5.76
N LYS A 72 15.61 -6.98 -7.04
CA LYS A 72 15.49 -8.34 -7.61
C LYS A 72 16.29 -9.41 -6.86
N ASN A 73 17.44 -9.05 -6.28
CA ASN A 73 18.33 -9.98 -5.58
C ASN A 73 17.85 -10.39 -4.17
N LYS A 74 16.81 -9.74 -3.62
CA LYS A 74 16.29 -10.03 -2.28
C LYS A 74 14.87 -10.58 -2.25
N VAL A 75 14.20 -10.66 -3.40
CA VAL A 75 12.77 -11.01 -3.51
C VAL A 75 12.41 -12.29 -2.78
N ILE A 76 13.19 -13.36 -2.94
CA ILE A 76 12.90 -14.65 -2.29
C ILE A 76 13.00 -14.51 -0.77
N GLY A 77 14.05 -13.84 -0.27
CA GLY A 77 14.24 -13.61 1.16
C GLY A 77 13.13 -12.74 1.76
N ASP A 78 12.75 -11.67 1.06
CA ASP A 78 11.69 -10.75 1.49
C ASP A 78 10.31 -11.45 1.49
N VAL A 79 10.04 -12.29 0.50
CA VAL A 79 8.81 -13.12 0.45
C VAL A 79 8.78 -14.14 1.58
N LEU A 80 9.88 -14.86 1.82
CA LEU A 80 9.96 -15.81 2.94
C LEU A 80 9.80 -15.11 4.30
N PHE A 81 10.38 -13.93 4.46
CA PHE A 81 10.21 -13.11 5.66
C PHE A 81 8.75 -12.69 5.85
N GLY A 82 8.10 -12.20 4.79
CA GLY A 82 6.69 -11.86 4.80
C GLY A 82 5.78 -13.04 5.14
N LEU A 83 6.04 -14.22 4.54
CA LEU A 83 5.32 -15.46 4.86
C LEU A 83 5.58 -15.91 6.31
N GLY A 84 6.79 -15.73 6.82
CA GLY A 84 7.12 -16.00 8.23
C GLY A 84 6.32 -15.14 9.19
N ILE A 85 6.25 -13.82 8.95
CA ILE A 85 5.41 -12.91 9.72
C ILE A 85 3.91 -13.28 9.59
N GLY A 86 3.44 -13.57 8.38
CA GLY A 86 2.06 -13.99 8.15
C GLY A 86 1.70 -15.28 8.92
N SER A 87 2.62 -16.24 8.94
CA SER A 87 2.46 -17.50 9.69
C SER A 87 2.35 -17.26 11.21
N LEU A 88 3.08 -16.26 11.74
CA LEU A 88 2.95 -15.83 13.13
C LEU A 88 1.53 -15.35 13.44
N PHE A 89 0.94 -14.51 12.58
CA PHE A 89 -0.44 -14.03 12.75
C PHE A 89 -1.47 -15.16 12.63
N ILE A 90 -1.27 -16.10 11.69
CA ILE A 90 -2.12 -17.30 11.58
C ILE A 90 -2.03 -18.12 12.87
N GLY A 91 -0.83 -18.30 13.42
CA GLY A 91 -0.62 -18.99 14.69
C GLY A 91 -1.37 -18.35 15.85
N VAL A 92 -1.31 -17.02 15.97
CA VAL A 92 -2.08 -16.26 16.98
C VAL A 92 -3.59 -16.44 16.79
N ALA A 93 -4.07 -16.41 15.55
CA ALA A 93 -5.49 -16.60 15.24
C ALA A 93 -5.98 -18.01 15.63
N VAL A 94 -5.19 -19.04 15.34
CA VAL A 94 -5.48 -20.43 15.74
C VAL A 94 -5.47 -20.57 17.25
N LEU A 95 -4.44 -20.05 17.93
CA LEU A 95 -4.34 -20.11 19.39
C LEU A 95 -5.55 -19.43 20.06
N THR A 96 -5.96 -18.27 19.56
CA THR A 96 -7.14 -17.54 20.05
C THR A 96 -8.44 -18.33 19.86
N ARG A 97 -8.54 -19.15 18.82
CA ARG A 97 -9.70 -20.04 18.63
C ARG A 97 -9.68 -21.19 19.63
N MET A 98 -8.53 -21.81 19.83
CA MET A 98 -8.35 -22.91 20.77
C MET A 98 -8.68 -22.48 22.21
N THR A 99 -8.24 -21.29 22.63
CA THR A 99 -8.55 -20.76 23.97
C THR A 99 -10.03 -20.43 24.16
N LYS A 100 -10.75 -20.14 23.08
CA LYS A 100 -12.21 -19.94 23.07
C LYS A 100 -13.00 -21.25 22.94
N GLY A 101 -12.35 -22.41 22.97
CA GLY A 101 -13.00 -23.72 22.81
C GLY A 101 -13.61 -23.95 21.43
N MET A 102 -13.25 -23.15 20.43
CA MET A 102 -13.71 -23.33 19.06
C MET A 102 -12.92 -24.44 18.37
N ALA A 103 -13.59 -25.18 17.47
CA ALA A 103 -12.94 -26.17 16.63
C ALA A 103 -11.81 -25.55 15.80
N PHE A 104 -10.80 -26.37 15.47
CA PHE A 104 -9.78 -26.01 14.51
C PHE A 104 -10.42 -25.53 13.21
N PRO A 105 -9.94 -24.44 12.60
CA PRO A 105 -10.47 -23.97 11.34
C PRO A 105 -10.33 -25.09 10.29
N SER A 106 -11.45 -25.56 9.75
CA SER A 106 -11.43 -26.40 8.57
C SER A 106 -11.03 -25.54 7.37
N LEU A 107 -10.04 -26.00 6.62
CA LEU A 107 -9.63 -25.34 5.37
C LEU A 107 -10.64 -25.73 4.29
N HIS A 108 -11.71 -24.95 4.17
CA HIS A 108 -12.61 -25.02 3.03
C HIS A 108 -12.26 -23.89 2.07
N ILE A 109 -11.56 -24.22 0.98
CA ILE A 109 -11.20 -23.25 -0.05
C ILE A 109 -12.34 -23.24 -1.07
N SER A 110 -13.25 -22.27 -0.93
CA SER A 110 -14.26 -21.99 -1.96
C SER A 110 -13.73 -20.98 -2.99
N THR A 111 -14.40 -20.88 -4.13
CA THR A 111 -14.13 -19.85 -5.15
C THR A 111 -14.22 -18.44 -4.55
N GLU A 112 -15.17 -18.22 -3.64
CA GLU A 112 -15.30 -16.94 -2.94
C GLU A 112 -14.07 -16.66 -2.06
N SER A 113 -13.59 -17.65 -1.30
CA SER A 113 -12.38 -17.50 -0.49
C SER A 113 -11.16 -17.14 -1.34
N LEU A 114 -11.02 -17.74 -2.53
CA LEU A 114 -9.94 -17.39 -3.46
C LEU A 114 -10.04 -15.95 -3.95
N ILE A 115 -11.24 -15.47 -4.29
CA ILE A 115 -11.45 -14.07 -4.70
C ILE A 115 -11.09 -13.12 -3.55
N TRP A 116 -11.47 -13.44 -2.31
CA TRP A 116 -11.12 -12.64 -1.13
C TRP A 116 -9.61 -12.60 -0.90
N ILE A 117 -8.92 -13.74 -0.96
CA ILE A 117 -7.46 -13.81 -0.81
C ILE A 117 -6.77 -13.00 -1.90
N ALA A 118 -7.19 -13.16 -3.16
CA ALA A 118 -6.61 -12.43 -4.27
C ALA A 118 -6.85 -10.91 -4.15
N SER A 119 -8.07 -10.49 -3.74
CA SER A 119 -8.42 -9.08 -3.57
C SER A 119 -7.60 -8.44 -2.44
N THR A 120 -7.51 -9.10 -1.28
CA THR A 120 -6.69 -8.61 -0.14
C THR A 120 -5.20 -8.57 -0.46
N PHE A 121 -4.70 -9.53 -1.23
CA PHE A 121 -3.32 -9.50 -1.70
C PHE A 121 -3.08 -8.31 -2.64
N MET A 122 -3.97 -8.07 -3.60
CA MET A 122 -3.85 -6.94 -4.52
C MET A 122 -3.94 -5.59 -3.81
N ALA A 123 -4.85 -5.47 -2.84
CA ALA A 123 -4.96 -4.34 -1.94
C ALA A 123 -3.63 -4.08 -1.24
N ALA A 124 -3.09 -5.10 -0.58
CA ALA A 124 -1.84 -5.02 0.16
C ALA A 124 -0.67 -4.62 -0.73
N VAL A 125 -0.54 -5.19 -1.93
CA VAL A 125 0.52 -4.82 -2.88
C VAL A 125 0.41 -3.34 -3.28
N THR A 126 -0.78 -2.90 -3.67
CA THR A 126 -1.02 -1.53 -4.14
C THR A 126 -0.75 -0.52 -3.03
N GLU A 127 -1.27 -0.78 -1.84
CA GLU A 127 -1.12 0.07 -0.67
C GLU A 127 0.33 0.11 -0.17
N GLN A 128 1.05 -1.02 -0.19
CA GLN A 128 2.47 -1.05 0.19
C GLN A 128 3.37 -0.32 -0.80
N ILE A 129 3.06 -0.39 -2.10
CA ILE A 129 3.78 0.40 -3.11
C ILE A 129 3.58 1.89 -2.87
N LEU A 130 2.35 2.34 -2.59
CA LEU A 130 2.06 3.75 -2.31
C LEU A 130 2.68 4.21 -0.98
N SER A 131 2.41 3.51 0.12
CA SER A 131 2.82 3.94 1.46
C SER A 131 4.33 3.80 1.66
N THR A 132 4.86 2.60 1.47
CA THR A 132 6.25 2.28 1.81
C THR A 132 7.18 2.52 0.62
N GLY A 133 6.81 1.99 -0.56
CA GLY A 133 7.65 2.08 -1.75
C GLY A 133 7.79 3.51 -2.29
N PHE A 134 6.71 4.29 -2.21
CA PHE A 134 6.67 5.64 -2.75
C PHE A 134 6.88 6.72 -1.68
N VAL A 135 5.97 6.84 -0.72
CA VAL A 135 5.96 7.92 0.29
C VAL A 135 7.12 7.79 1.28
N PHE A 136 7.21 6.67 2.01
CA PHE A 136 8.24 6.48 3.03
C PHE A 136 9.65 6.56 2.46
N LYS A 137 9.91 5.91 1.31
CA LYS A 137 11.21 5.96 0.63
C LYS A 137 11.71 7.40 0.47
N ARG A 138 10.90 8.29 -0.11
CA ARG A 138 11.29 9.67 -0.40
C ARG A 138 11.40 10.53 0.85
N LEU A 139 10.51 10.33 1.82
CA LEU A 139 10.65 10.99 3.13
C LEU A 139 11.94 10.55 3.84
N SER A 140 12.32 9.27 3.72
CA SER A 140 13.53 8.72 4.34
C SER A 140 14.82 9.19 3.68
N GLU A 141 14.80 9.46 2.37
CA GLU A 141 15.96 9.98 1.63
C GLU A 141 16.27 11.44 1.99
N GLU A 142 15.26 12.25 2.31
CA GLU A 142 15.44 13.65 2.73
C GLU A 142 15.62 13.83 4.24
N SER A 143 15.21 12.84 5.04
CA SER A 143 15.30 12.92 6.50
C SER A 143 16.61 12.34 7.02
N LYS A 144 17.23 13.03 8.00
CA LYS A 144 18.39 12.50 8.75
C LYS A 144 18.01 11.45 9.79
N ASN A 145 16.72 11.31 10.10
CA ASN A 145 16.18 10.41 11.12
C ASN A 145 15.11 9.51 10.51
N ILE A 146 15.14 8.21 10.82
CA ILE A 146 14.17 7.23 10.32
C ILE A 146 12.78 7.35 10.96
N TYR A 147 12.69 7.84 12.20
CA TYR A 147 11.43 7.90 12.95
C TYR A 147 10.45 8.93 12.38
N GLN A 148 10.95 10.07 11.90
CA GLN A 148 10.11 11.13 11.36
C GLN A 148 9.41 10.72 10.05
N PRO A 149 10.09 10.19 9.02
CA PRO A 149 9.48 9.59 7.83
C PRO A 149 8.46 8.51 8.16
N PHE A 150 8.76 7.68 9.16
CA PHE A 150 7.86 6.61 9.59
C PHE A 150 6.54 7.16 10.10
N ILE A 151 6.60 8.10 11.05
CA ILE A 151 5.40 8.72 11.64
C ILE A 151 4.60 9.48 10.57
N VAL A 152 5.28 10.29 9.75
CA VAL A 152 4.60 11.07 8.70
C VAL A 152 3.97 10.15 7.67
N SER A 153 4.67 9.10 7.22
CA SER A 153 4.11 8.13 6.28
C SER A 153 2.90 7.40 6.86
N ALA A 154 2.93 7.03 8.15
CA ALA A 154 1.80 6.41 8.82
C ALA A 154 0.58 7.35 8.89
N LEU A 155 0.79 8.64 9.18
CA LEU A 155 -0.27 9.64 9.18
C LEU A 155 -0.88 9.84 7.79
N LEU A 156 -0.04 9.94 6.75
CA LEU A 156 -0.51 10.05 5.37
C LEU A 156 -1.30 8.81 4.95
N PHE A 157 -0.85 7.61 5.35
CA PHE A 157 -1.58 6.38 5.10
C PHE A 157 -2.94 6.34 5.82
N PHE A 158 -3.00 6.84 7.05
CA PHE A 158 -4.26 6.99 7.79
C PHE A 158 -5.23 7.93 7.05
N PHE A 159 -4.77 9.10 6.61
CA PHE A 159 -5.63 10.05 5.88
C PHE A 159 -6.15 9.49 4.56
N LEU A 160 -5.40 8.61 3.89
CA LEU A 160 -5.86 7.92 2.69
C LEU A 160 -7.11 7.04 2.95
N HIS A 161 -7.29 6.56 4.18
CA HIS A 161 -8.41 5.72 4.58
C HIS A 161 -9.60 6.51 5.15
N VAL A 162 -9.44 7.79 5.45
CA VAL A 162 -10.56 8.61 5.95
C VAL A 162 -11.76 8.64 4.99
N PRO A 163 -11.60 8.75 3.65
CA PRO A 163 -12.74 8.69 2.72
C PRO A 163 -13.44 7.33 2.64
N VAL A 164 -12.85 6.29 3.25
CA VAL A 164 -13.41 4.94 3.29
C VAL A 164 -14.44 4.80 4.43
N LEU A 165 -14.30 5.62 5.47
CA LEU A 165 -15.17 5.66 6.67
C LEU A 165 -16.50 6.38 6.40
#